data_AF-G1VD89-F1
#
_entry.id   AF-G1VD89-F1
#
_cell.length_a   1.000
_cell.length_b   1.000
_cell.length_c   1.000
_cell.angle_alpha   90.00
_cell.angle_beta   90.00
_cell.angle_gamma   90.00
#
_symmetry.space_group_name_H-M   'P 1'
#
loop_
_entity.id
_entity.type
_entity.pdbx_description
1 polymer ?
#
loop_
_entity_poly.entity_id
_entity_poly.type
_entity_poly.pdbx_seq_one_letter_code
_entity_poly.pdbx_strand_id
1 'polypeptide(L)' 'MRQGQVFVKNQLASIITEDETGYDFTYAQAYLDSDHPTPVSLTLPLSKKDYQKQSYKALIDSRLDVLAWE' A
#
# COMPACT_ATOMS: atom_id res chain seq x y z
N MET A 1 10.12 9.80 -10.12
CA MET A 1 9.64 8.56 -9.50
C MET A 1 10.05 8.57 -8.04
N ARG A 2 9.10 8.38 -7.14
CA ARG A 2 9.34 8.32 -5.68
C ARG A 2 8.79 7.02 -5.13
N GLN A 3 9.38 6.52 -4.06
CA GLN A 3 8.90 5.31 -3.39
C GLN A 3 8.63 5.58 -1.92
N GLY A 4 7.63 4.92 -1.37
CA GLY A 4 7.26 5.01 0.03
C GLY A 4 6.92 3.64 0.58
N GLN A 5 7.16 3.44 1.87
CA GLN A 5 6.80 2.20 2.55
C GLN A 5 5.42 2.34 3.20
N VAL A 6 4.57 1.35 3.00
CA VAL A 6 3.24 1.30 3.61
C VAL A 6 3.24 0.26 4.71
N PHE A 7 2.95 0.69 5.94
CA PHE A 7 2.86 -0.18 7.09
C PHE A 7 1.42 -0.29 7.59
N VAL A 8 1.04 -1.49 8.02
CA VAL A 8 -0.21 -1.75 8.74
C VAL A 8 0.16 -2.48 10.02
N LYS A 9 -0.22 -1.94 11.18
CA LYS A 9 0.09 -2.51 12.49
C LYS A 9 1.59 -2.86 12.64
N ASN A 10 2.48 -1.95 12.23
CA ASN A 10 3.94 -2.13 12.26
C ASN A 10 4.49 -3.22 11.32
N GLN A 11 3.68 -3.79 10.42
CA GLN A 11 4.12 -4.75 9.41
C GLN A 11 4.16 -4.07 8.04
N LEU A 12 5.24 -4.32 7.29
CA LEU A 12 5.40 -3.78 5.93
C LEU A 12 4.38 -4.45 5.01
N ALA A 13 3.36 -3.69 4.60
CA ALA A 13 2.28 -4.16 3.76
C ALA A 13 2.57 -3.99 2.27
N SER A 14 3.30 -2.94 1.88
CA SER A 14 3.65 -2.65 0.48
C SER A 14 4.79 -1.63 0.37
N ILE A 15 5.41 -1.58 -0.80
CA ILE A 15 6.20 -0.43 -1.26
C ILE A 15 5.39 0.23 -2.37
N ILE A 16 4.95 1.46 -2.15
CA ILE A 16 4.26 2.25 -3.18
C ILE A 16 5.28 2.94 -4.07
N THR A 17 4.99 2.98 -5.37
CA THR A 17 5.77 3.76 -6.32
C THR A 17 4.87 4.83 -6.93
N GLU A 18 5.29 6.09 -6.82
CA GLU A 18 4.64 7.21 -7.48
C GLU A 18 5.42 7.57 -8.74
N ASP A 19 4.71 7.63 -9.87
CA ASP A 19 5.20 8.12 -11.14
C ASP A 19 4.29 9.21 -11.74
N GLU A 20 4.55 9.63 -12.97
CA GLU A 20 3.80 10.69 -13.64
C GLU A 20 2.33 10.33 -13.91
N THR A 21 1.98 9.05 -13.80
CA THR A 21 0.66 8.49 -14.13
C THR A 21 -0.16 8.11 -12.90
N GLY A 22 0.44 8.09 -11.71
CA GLY A 22 -0.25 7.84 -10.44
C GLY A 22 0.59 7.01 -9.48
N TYR A 23 -0.09 6.16 -8.70
CA TYR A 23 0.54 5.30 -7.72
C TYR A 23 0.34 3.83 -8.08
N ASP A 24 1.43 3.09 -8.11
CA ASP A 24 1.42 1.64 -8.13
C ASP A 24 1.49 1.10 -6.71
N PHE A 25 0.55 0.21 -6.39
CA PHE A 25 0.42 -0.42 -5.10
C PHE A 25 0.24 -1.93 -5.28
N THR A 26 1.06 -2.72 -4.58
CA THR A 26 0.93 -4.18 -4.55
C THR A 26 1.22 -4.67 -3.14
N TYR A 27 0.33 -5.49 -2.59
CA TYR A 27 0.59 -6.12 -1.30
C TYR A 27 1.83 -7.01 -1.37
N ALA A 28 2.73 -6.83 -0.41
CA ALA A 28 3.85 -7.74 -0.22
C ALA A 28 3.33 -9.14 0.09
N GLN A 29 3.85 -10.16 -0.60
CA GLN A 29 3.43 -11.55 -0.37
C GLN A 29 3.63 -11.96 1.11
N ALA A 30 4.73 -11.54 1.72
CA ALA A 30 5.01 -11.75 3.14
C ALA A 30 3.95 -11.13 4.08
N TYR A 31 3.31 -10.03 3.65
CA TYR A 31 2.21 -9.43 4.41
C TYR A 31 0.91 -10.22 4.23
N LEU A 32 0.61 -10.65 3.00
CA LEU A 32 -0.57 -11.49 2.72
C LEU A 32 -0.52 -12.84 3.44
N ASP A 33 0.68 -13.38 3.66
CA ASP A 33 0.89 -14.65 4.36
C ASP A 33 1.12 -14.48 5.87
N SER A 34 1.04 -13.24 6.38
CA SER A 34 1.21 -12.95 7.81
C SER A 34 0.00 -13.36 8.65
N ASP A 35 0.12 -13.31 9.97
CA ASP A 35 -1.00 -13.66 10.85
C ASP A 35 -2.08 -12.57 10.84
N HIS A 36 -3.31 -12.97 10.45
CA HIS A 36 -4.48 -12.09 10.34
C HIS A 36 -4.22 -10.75 9.62
N PRO A 37 -3.82 -10.76 8.34
CA PRO A 37 -3.57 -9.54 7.60
C PRO A 37 -4.86 -8.72 7.51
N THR A 38 -4.73 -7.40 7.59
CA THR A 38 -5.86 -6.49 7.40
C THR A 38 -5.65 -5.64 6.15
N PRO A 39 -6.70 -5.32 5.40
CA PRO A 39 -6.57 -4.45 4.24
C PRO A 39 -6.01 -3.10 4.68
N VAL A 40 -5.11 -2.56 3.85
CA VAL A 40 -4.56 -1.21 3.94
C VAL A 40 -5.72 -0.21 3.90
N SER A 41 -6.66 -0.35 2.96
CA SER A 41 -7.84 0.53 2.82
C SER A 41 -9.12 -0.22 2.47
N LEU A 42 -10.29 0.39 2.74
CA LEU A 42 -11.59 -0.14 2.31
C LEU A 42 -11.70 -0.25 0.78
N THR A 43 -10.99 0.60 0.04
CA THR A 43 -10.93 0.58 -1.42
C THR A 43 -9.78 -0.28 -1.97
N LEU A 44 -8.90 -0.79 -1.08
CA LEU A 44 -7.77 -1.66 -1.41
C LEU A 44 -7.87 -2.96 -0.62
N PRO A 45 -8.83 -3.84 -0.94
CA PRO A 45 -8.98 -5.11 -0.23
C PRO A 45 -7.74 -6.00 -0.41
N LEU A 46 -7.52 -6.92 0.53
CA LEU A 46 -6.42 -7.88 0.43
C LEU A 46 -6.53 -8.70 -0.86
N SER A 47 -5.51 -8.61 -1.70
CA SER A 47 -5.47 -9.26 -2.99
C SER A 47 -4.03 -9.46 -3.44
N LYS A 48 -3.78 -10.54 -4.18
CA LYS A 48 -2.51 -10.80 -4.86
C LYS A 48 -2.36 -10.02 -6.18
N LYS A 49 -3.39 -9.25 -6.57
CA LYS A 49 -3.36 -8.46 -7.80
C LYS A 49 -2.66 -7.12 -7.55
N ASP A 50 -1.94 -6.67 -8.57
CA ASP A 50 -1.38 -5.33 -8.60
C ASP A 50 -2.50 -4.30 -8.75
N TYR A 51 -2.45 -3.25 -7.94
CA TYR A 51 -3.31 -2.09 -8.03
C TYR A 51 -2.52 -0.96 -8.70
N GLN A 52 -2.61 -0.93 -10.03
CA GLN A 52 -1.92 0.09 -10.82
C GLN A 52 -2.74 1.38 -10.90
N LYS A 53 -2.02 2.50 -11.01
CA LYS A 53 -2.59 3.84 -11.26
C LYS A 53 -3.67 4.23 -10.28
N GLN A 54 -3.48 3.88 -9.01
CA GLN A 54 -4.43 4.27 -7.99
C GLN A 54 -4.32 5.74 -7.65
N SER A 55 -5.46 6.36 -7.37
CA SER A 55 -5.50 7.73 -6.88
C SER A 55 -4.87 7.80 -5.49
N TYR A 56 -4.11 8.86 -5.20
CA TYR A 56 -3.54 9.14 -3.88
C TYR A 56 -4.61 9.03 -2.77
N LYS A 57 -5.83 9.51 -3.06
CA LYS A 57 -6.98 9.44 -2.15
C LYS A 57 -7.32 8.01 -1.74
N ALA A 58 -7.23 7.04 -2.65
CA ALA A 58 -7.51 5.63 -2.33
C ALA A 58 -6.51 5.04 -1.33
N LEU A 59 -5.28 5.58 -1.31
CA LEU A 59 -4.19 5.15 -0.42
C LEU A 59 -4.26 5.84 0.95
N ILE A 60 -4.61 7.13 1.03
CA ILE A 60 -4.62 7.91 2.29
C ILE A 60 -5.94 7.94 3.05
N ASP A 61 -7.06 7.50 2.46
CA ASP A 61 -8.36 7.43 3.18
C ASP A 61 -8.35 6.36 4.29
N SER A 62 -7.37 5.44 4.22
CA SER A 62 -7.03 4.57 5.33
C SER A 62 -5.95 5.18 6.19
N ARG A 63 -6.18 5.11 7.50
CA ARG A 63 -5.27 5.44 8.59
C ARG A 63 -3.94 4.67 8.49
N LEU A 64 -3.09 5.07 7.55
CA LEU A 64 -1.74 4.57 7.33
C LEU A 64 -0.76 5.60 7.85
N ASP A 65 0.14 5.16 8.70
CA ASP A 65 1.37 5.89 8.96
C ASP A 65 2.25 5.71 7.71
N VAL A 66 2.07 6.57 6.70
CA VAL A 66 3.01 6.68 5.57
C VAL A 66 4.27 7.33 6.11
N LEU A 67 5.14 6.50 6.69
CA LEU A 67 6.44 6.91 7.18
C LEU A 67 7.44 6.85 6.02
N ALA A 68 8.13 7.97 5.83
CA ALA A 68 9.20 8.23 4.89
C ALA A 68 8.77 8.47 3.43
N TRP A 69 8.65 9.76 3.12
CA TRP A 69 9.03 10.28 1.81
C TRP A 69 10.51 10.66 1.92
N GLU A 70 11.38 9.95 1.20
CA GLU A 70 12.68 10.48 0.77
C GLU A 70 12.59 10.92 -0.70
#